data_AF-A0A2T3AJX6-F1
#
_entry.id   AF-A0A2T3AJX6-F1
#
_cell.length_a   1.000
_cell.length_b   1.000
_cell.length_c   1.000
_cell.angle_alpha   90.00
_cell.angle_beta   90.00
_cell.angle_gamma   90.00
#
_symmetry.space_group_name_H-M   'P 1'
#
loop_
_entity.id
_entity.type
_entity.pdbx_description
1 polymer ?
#
loop_
_entity_poly.entity_id
_entity_poly.type
_entity_poly.pdbx_seq_one_letter_code
_entity_poly.pdbx_strand_id
1 'polypeptide(L)'
;MDASADSASGTPDLQPLSDFLAANTKVPFPPGVYQPTAPAPALAAAAAGTLGPHGQAICSAEPGNGPGAVVGPIVPKWWTDAETQQMMELRETGMLWKDIATFMGRTEGSLRKKYHRCKPRGA
;
A
#
# COMPACT_ATOMS: atom_id res chain seq x y z
N MET A 1 -1.26 53.96 49.27
CA MET A 1 -1.59 52.54 49.04
C MET A 1 -1.02 52.20 47.69
N ASP A 2 0.16 51.59 47.74
CA ASP A 2 1.04 51.30 46.61
C ASP A 2 0.71 49.88 46.12
N ALA A 3 0.47 49.70 44.82
CA ALA A 3 0.28 48.39 44.22
C ALA A 3 0.88 48.40 42.81
N SER A 4 2.19 48.17 42.76
CA SER A 4 2.94 47.79 41.58
C SER A 4 2.46 46.43 41.06
N ALA A 5 2.01 46.38 39.81
CA ALA A 5 1.77 45.13 39.08
C ALA A 5 2.89 44.94 38.06
N ASP A 6 3.94 44.22 38.48
CA ASP A 6 5.02 43.73 37.65
C ASP A 6 4.48 42.59 36.76
N SER A 7 4.19 42.90 35.50
CA SER A 7 3.80 41.92 34.50
C SER A 7 5.05 41.35 33.84
N ALA A 8 5.57 40.27 34.41
CA ALA A 8 6.63 39.47 33.81
C ALA A 8 6.16 38.87 32.48
N SER A 9 6.55 39.52 31.38
CA SER A 9 6.47 38.98 30.02
C SER A 9 7.50 37.86 29.88
N GLY A 10 7.08 36.63 30.21
CA GLY A 10 7.85 35.42 29.89
C GLY A 10 7.74 35.11 28.41
N THR A 11 8.71 35.58 27.62
CA THR A 11 8.92 35.09 26.25
C THR A 11 9.33 33.62 26.31
N PRO A 12 8.59 32.68 25.70
CA PRO A 12 9.06 31.30 25.57
C PRO A 12 10.26 31.29 24.63
N ASP A 13 11.37 30.82 25.17
CA ASP A 13 12.63 30.56 24.48
C ASP A 13 12.40 29.55 23.34
N LEU A 14 12.25 30.06 22.12
CA LEU A 14 12.14 29.26 20.91
C LEU A 14 13.54 28.69 20.61
N GLN A 15 13.81 27.52 21.18
CA GLN A 15 14.99 26.72 20.84
C GLN A 15 15.06 26.52 19.30
N PRO A 16 16.23 26.69 18.67
CA PRO A 16 16.38 26.58 17.23
C PRO A 16 16.14 25.14 16.74
N LEU A 17 15.21 24.98 15.80
CA LEU A 17 14.79 23.73 15.14
C LEU A 17 15.88 23.02 14.30
N SER A 18 17.15 23.41 14.41
CA SER A 18 18.22 22.93 13.55
C SER A 18 18.82 21.58 13.92
N ASP A 19 18.52 21.03 15.11
CA ASP A 19 19.19 19.82 15.62
C ASP A 19 18.46 18.50 15.31
N PHE A 20 17.22 18.54 14.80
CA PHE A 20 16.40 17.33 14.62
C PHE A 20 16.66 16.55 13.31
N LEU A 21 17.56 17.01 12.44
CA LEU A 21 17.82 16.36 11.14
C LEU A 21 19.01 15.41 11.10
N ALA A 22 19.77 15.22 12.20
CA ALA A 22 21.02 14.47 12.15
C ALA A 22 20.94 12.99 12.55
N ALA A 23 19.79 12.48 13.01
CA ALA A 23 19.69 11.14 13.55
C ALA A 23 18.47 10.37 13.06
N ASN A 24 18.41 10.04 11.77
CA ASN A 24 17.70 8.83 11.36
C ASN A 24 18.62 7.93 10.54
N THR A 25 19.35 7.16 11.32
CA THR A 25 20.18 6.03 10.98
C THR A 25 19.49 5.11 9.99
N LYS A 26 20.01 5.08 8.77
CA LYS A 26 20.37 3.86 8.03
C LYS A 26 19.88 2.58 8.72
N VAL A 27 18.63 2.21 8.47
CA VAL A 27 18.14 0.85 8.74
C VAL A 27 18.94 -0.10 7.84
N PRO A 28 19.82 -0.96 8.37
CA PRO A 28 20.41 -2.01 7.57
C PRO A 28 19.28 -2.97 7.21
N PHE A 29 18.83 -2.90 5.96
CA PHE A 29 18.04 -3.99 5.40
C PHE A 29 18.82 -5.29 5.63
N PRO A 30 18.25 -6.30 6.28
CA PRO A 30 18.89 -7.59 6.31
C PRO A 30 19.06 -8.05 4.85
N PRO A 31 20.25 -8.50 4.41
CA PRO A 31 20.40 -9.25 3.17
C PRO A 31 19.73 -10.62 3.36
N GLY A 32 18.41 -10.61 3.47
CA GLY A 32 17.55 -11.75 3.78
C GLY A 32 16.80 -12.16 2.53
N VAL A 33 17.49 -12.87 1.65
CA VAL A 33 16.94 -13.93 0.81
C VAL A 33 15.65 -13.57 0.06
N TYR A 34 15.74 -12.70 -0.94
CA TYR A 34 14.90 -12.90 -2.12
C TYR A 34 15.40 -14.19 -2.78
N GLN A 35 14.90 -15.35 -2.34
CA GLN A 35 14.90 -16.50 -3.23
C GLN A 35 13.91 -16.15 -4.34
N PRO A 36 14.35 -15.95 -5.60
CA PRO A 36 13.43 -16.15 -6.70
C PRO A 36 12.93 -17.58 -6.53
N THR A 37 11.65 -17.75 -6.21
CA THR A 37 11.01 -19.04 -6.36
C THR A 37 11.18 -19.36 -7.83
N ALA A 38 12.11 -20.27 -8.12
CA ALA A 38 12.40 -20.72 -9.46
C ALA A 38 11.05 -21.09 -10.11
N PRO A 39 10.80 -20.68 -11.37
CA PRO A 39 9.65 -21.20 -12.08
C PRO A 39 9.75 -22.71 -12.06
N ALA A 40 8.69 -23.35 -11.57
CA ALA A 40 8.59 -24.80 -11.50
C ALA A 40 9.09 -25.41 -12.83
N PRO A 41 9.95 -26.44 -12.79
CA PRO A 41 10.41 -27.08 -14.01
C PRO A 41 9.18 -27.52 -14.79
N ALA A 42 9.06 -27.01 -16.01
CA ALA A 42 8.12 -27.49 -17.00
C ALA A 42 8.34 -29.00 -17.12
N LEU A 43 7.43 -29.77 -16.54
CA LEU A 43 7.28 -31.18 -16.83
C LEU A 43 6.91 -31.26 -18.31
N ALA A 44 7.94 -31.42 -19.13
CA ALA A 44 7.85 -31.91 -20.49
C ALA A 44 7.26 -33.32 -20.44
N ALA A 45 5.93 -33.41 -20.37
CA ALA A 45 5.20 -34.61 -20.70
C ALA A 45 4.75 -34.46 -22.16
N ALA A 46 5.60 -34.96 -23.05
CA ALA A 46 5.20 -35.35 -24.39
C ALA A 46 4.08 -36.40 -24.26
N ALA A 47 2.88 -36.04 -24.68
CA ALA A 47 1.84 -37.00 -25.02
C ALA A 47 1.30 -36.59 -26.40
N ALA A 48 1.74 -37.37 -27.38
CA ALA A 48 1.22 -37.36 -28.72
C ALA A 48 -0.28 -37.71 -28.72
N GLY A 49 -1.03 -37.06 -29.62
CA GLY A 49 -2.19 -37.63 -30.29
C GLY A 49 -3.50 -37.72 -29.51
N THR A 50 -4.48 -36.93 -29.91
CA THR A 50 -5.72 -37.41 -30.57
C THR A 50 -6.67 -36.22 -30.75
N LEU A 51 -6.75 -35.72 -31.99
CA LEU A 51 -7.83 -34.84 -32.43
C LEU A 51 -9.10 -35.69 -32.60
N GLY A 52 -9.97 -35.69 -31.61
CA GLY A 52 -11.32 -36.25 -31.72
C GLY A 52 -12.33 -35.13 -32.01
N PRO A 53 -13.15 -35.24 -33.08
CA PRO A 53 -14.23 -34.29 -33.31
C PRO A 53 -15.50 -34.75 -32.59
N HIS A 54 -16.07 -33.85 -31.78
CA HIS A 54 -17.37 -33.90 -31.11
C HIS A 54 -17.49 -34.74 -29.83
N GLY A 55 -17.75 -34.05 -28.71
CA GLY A 55 -18.19 -34.67 -27.46
C GLY A 55 -17.94 -33.79 -26.25
N GLN A 56 -18.83 -32.83 -26.00
CA GLN A 56 -18.78 -31.94 -24.85
C GLN A 56 -18.75 -32.74 -23.55
N ALA A 57 -17.68 -32.59 -22.76
CA ALA A 57 -17.68 -32.84 -21.33
C ALA A 57 -17.17 -31.57 -20.66
N ILE A 58 -18.10 -30.64 -20.47
CA ILE A 58 -17.98 -29.51 -19.55
C ILE A 58 -17.68 -30.06 -18.15
N CYS A 59 -16.40 -30.17 -17.80
CA CYS A 59 -16.03 -30.35 -16.41
C CYS A 59 -16.53 -29.14 -15.64
N SER A 60 -17.47 -29.43 -14.73
CA SER A 60 -18.22 -28.53 -13.87
C SER A 60 -17.31 -27.63 -13.03
N ALA A 61 -16.78 -26.57 -13.62
CA ALA A 61 -16.42 -25.39 -12.87
C ALA A 61 -17.73 -24.65 -12.63
N GLU A 62 -18.36 -24.88 -11.48
CA GLU A 62 -19.53 -24.11 -11.07
C GLU A 62 -19.15 -22.62 -11.13
N PRO A 63 -19.63 -21.85 -12.11
CA PRO A 63 -19.50 -20.42 -12.02
C PRO A 63 -20.53 -20.05 -10.96
N GLY A 64 -20.08 -20.01 -9.71
CA GLY A 64 -20.77 -19.37 -8.60
C GLY A 64 -20.92 -17.89 -8.92
N ASN A 65 -21.82 -17.61 -9.87
CA ASN A 65 -22.46 -16.34 -10.13
C ASN A 65 -23.32 -16.06 -8.89
N GLY A 66 -22.64 -15.67 -7.81
CA GLY A 66 -23.30 -15.11 -6.64
C GLY A 66 -24.20 -13.97 -7.09
N PRO A 67 -25.38 -13.81 -6.47
CA PRO A 67 -26.46 -12.96 -6.96
C PRO A 67 -25.90 -11.59 -7.30
N GLY A 68 -26.07 -11.22 -8.57
CA GLY A 68 -25.53 -10.02 -9.18
C GLY A 68 -25.69 -8.82 -8.26
N ALA A 69 -24.59 -8.49 -7.56
CA ALA A 69 -24.45 -7.20 -6.93
C ALA A 69 -24.54 -6.21 -8.09
N VAL A 70 -25.71 -5.60 -8.24
CA VAL A 70 -25.94 -4.45 -9.10
C VAL A 70 -24.90 -3.42 -8.69
N VAL A 71 -23.76 -3.43 -9.38
CA VAL A 71 -22.70 -2.46 -9.18
C VAL A 71 -23.31 -1.16 -9.69
N GLY A 72 -23.87 -0.39 -8.75
CA GLY A 72 -24.33 0.96 -9.03
C GLY A 72 -23.21 1.78 -9.66
N PRO A 73 -23.53 2.94 -10.27
CA PRO A 73 -22.54 3.80 -10.88
C PRO A 73 -21.37 4.01 -9.91
N ILE A 74 -20.19 3.54 -10.30
CA ILE A 74 -18.99 3.59 -9.46
C ILE A 74 -18.57 5.05 -9.41
N VAL A 75 -19.09 5.79 -8.43
CA VAL A 75 -18.67 7.17 -8.20
C VAL A 75 -17.22 7.11 -7.74
N PRO A 76 -16.29 7.76 -8.46
CA PRO A 76 -14.87 7.69 -8.11
C PRO A 76 -14.66 8.26 -6.71
N LYS A 77 -14.28 7.42 -5.75
CA LYS A 77 -14.00 7.84 -4.38
C LYS A 77 -12.72 8.67 -4.35
N TRP A 78 -12.85 9.96 -4.05
CA TRP A 78 -11.73 10.87 -3.90
C TRP A 78 -10.80 10.45 -2.75
N TRP A 79 -9.52 10.83 -2.87
CA TRP A 79 -8.50 10.58 -1.85
C TRP A 79 -8.46 11.75 -0.89
N THR A 80 -8.64 11.51 0.39
CA THR A 80 -8.40 12.54 1.41
C THR A 80 -6.91 12.63 1.74
N ASP A 81 -6.48 13.78 2.26
CA ASP A 81 -5.10 13.96 2.74
C ASP A 81 -4.79 13.01 3.89
N ALA A 82 -5.74 12.80 4.81
CA ALA A 82 -5.63 11.84 5.90
C ALA A 82 -5.40 10.40 5.40
N GLU A 83 -6.18 9.94 4.42
CA GLU A 83 -5.97 8.62 3.80
C GLU A 83 -4.58 8.52 3.14
N THR A 84 -4.13 9.59 2.50
CA THR A 84 -2.83 9.63 1.82
C THR A 84 -1.68 9.54 2.82
N GLN A 85 -1.77 10.26 3.93
CA GLN A 85 -0.80 10.23 5.02
C GLN A 85 -0.74 8.85 5.68
N GLN A 86 -1.89 8.25 5.98
CA GLN A 86 -1.98 6.92 6.56
C GLN A 86 -1.38 5.84 5.64
N MET A 87 -1.62 5.94 4.33
CA MET A 87 -0.99 5.05 3.34
C MET A 87 0.55 5.18 3.35
N MET A 88 1.08 6.41 3.49
CA MET A 88 2.53 6.64 3.55
C MET A 88 3.15 6.07 4.82
N GLU A 89 2.54 6.31 5.98
CA GLU A 89 3.00 5.82 7.28
C GLU A 89 3.05 4.29 7.33
N LEU A 90 1.99 3.62 6.86
CA LEU A 90 1.96 2.16 6.79
C LEU A 90 3.04 1.62 5.84
N ARG A 91 3.37 2.38 4.79
CA ARG A 91 4.42 1.99 3.85
C ARG A 91 5.82 2.17 4.43
N GLU A 92 6.03 3.23 5.21
CA GLU A 92 7.27 3.48 5.94
C GLU A 92 7.51 2.43 7.04
N THR A 93 6.43 1.97 7.67
CA THR A 93 6.43 0.82 8.61
C THR A 93 6.80 -0.51 7.93
N GLY A 94 6.76 -0.58 6.60
CA GLY A 94 7.13 -1.78 5.83
C GLY A 94 5.98 -2.75 5.59
N MET A 95 4.71 -2.36 5.82
CA MET A 95 3.57 -3.22 5.49
C MET A 95 3.48 -3.53 3.99
N LEU A 96 2.96 -4.71 3.69
CA LEU A 96 2.67 -5.13 2.32
C LEU A 96 1.45 -4.36 1.79
N TRP A 97 1.46 -4.06 0.48
CA TRP A 97 0.35 -3.37 -0.16
C TRP A 97 -0.99 -4.09 0.00
N LYS A 98 -0.98 -5.42 0.08
CA LYS A 98 -2.16 -6.26 0.30
C LYS A 98 -2.85 -5.97 1.63
N ASP A 99 -2.05 -5.82 2.68
CA ASP A 99 -2.54 -5.59 4.04
C ASP A 99 -3.06 -4.16 4.17
N ILE A 100 -2.35 -3.19 3.59
CA ILE A 100 -2.79 -1.79 3.52
C ILE A 100 -4.11 -1.67 2.74
N ALA A 101 -4.25 -2.41 1.63
CA ALA A 101 -5.48 -2.48 0.83
C ALA A 101 -6.67 -2.98 1.65
N THR A 102 -6.45 -4.06 2.40
CA THR A 102 -7.46 -4.65 3.28
C THR A 102 -7.84 -3.68 4.41
N PHE A 103 -6.84 -3.02 5.00
CA PHE A 103 -7.05 -2.06 6.10
C PHE A 103 -7.82 -0.81 5.67
N MET A 104 -7.55 -0.27 4.48
CA MET A 104 -8.20 0.94 3.97
C MET A 104 -9.49 0.66 3.16
N GLY A 105 -9.80 -0.60 2.89
CA GLY A 105 -10.91 -0.98 2.01
C GLY A 105 -10.74 -0.46 0.58
N ARG A 106 -9.51 -0.45 0.05
CA ARG A 106 -9.19 0.01 -1.31
C ARG A 106 -8.29 -1.01 -2.02
N THR A 107 -8.27 -1.01 -3.35
CA THR A 107 -7.43 -1.94 -4.13
C THR A 107 -5.94 -1.57 -4.09
N GLU A 108 -5.04 -2.57 -4.11
CA GLU A 108 -3.58 -2.38 -4.16
C GLU A 108 -3.12 -1.47 -5.30
N GLY A 109 -3.68 -1.66 -6.50
CA GLY A 109 -3.31 -0.88 -7.68
C GLY A 109 -3.59 0.63 -7.50
N SER A 110 -4.72 0.96 -6.85
CA SER A 110 -5.05 2.36 -6.54
C SER A 110 -4.08 2.96 -5.53
N LEU A 111 -3.66 2.20 -4.52
CA LEU A 111 -2.67 2.64 -3.52
C LEU A 111 -1.32 2.93 -4.18
N ARG A 112 -0.80 1.99 -4.98
CA ARG A 112 0.49 2.16 -5.68
C ARG A 112 0.46 3.39 -6.59
N LYS A 113 -0.61 3.55 -7.38
CA LYS A 113 -0.78 4.69 -8.29
C LYS A 113 -0.81 6.02 -7.52
N LYS A 114 -1.49 6.07 -6.37
CA LYS A 114 -1.53 7.26 -5.50
C LYS A 114 -0.16 7.54 -4.88
N TYR A 115 0.50 6.52 -4.32
CA TYR A 115 1.83 6.64 -3.72
C TYR A 115 2.86 7.18 -4.70
N HIS A 116 2.88 6.69 -5.94
CA HIS A 116 3.77 7.19 -7.00
C HIS A 116 3.49 8.64 -7.42
N ARG A 117 2.27 9.15 -7.22
CA ARG A 117 1.94 10.55 -7.47
C ARG A 117 2.34 11.46 -6.29
N CYS A 118 2.24 10.95 -5.07
CA CYS A 118 2.54 11.69 -3.85
C CYS A 118 4.04 11.78 -3.56
N LYS A 119 4.81 10.72 -3.87
CA LYS A 119 6.25 10.77 -3.70
C LYS A 119 6.85 11.71 -4.75
N PRO A 120 7.49 12.83 -4.36
CA PRO A 120 8.15 13.70 -5.32
C PRO A 120 9.18 12.87 -6.09
N ARG A 121 9.16 12.98 -7.42
CA ARG A 121 10.18 12.34 -8.28
C ARG A 121 11.50 13.09 -8.09
N GLY A 122 12.26 12.74 -7.05
CA GLY A 122 13.62 13.22 -6.83
C GLY A 122 13.72 14.73 -6.58
N ALA A 123 13.33 15.16 -5.39
CA ALA A 123 13.87 16.36 -4.76
C ALA A 123 14.99 15.93 -3.80
#